data_AF-W9YE71-F1
#
_entry.id   AF-W9YE71-F1
#
_cell.length_a   1.000
_cell.length_b   1.000
_cell.length_c   1.000
_cell.angle_alpha   90.00
_cell.angle_beta   90.00
_cell.angle_gamma   90.00
#
_symmetry.space_group_name_H-M   'P 1'
#
loop_
_entity.id
_entity.type
_entity.pdbx_description
1 polymer ?
#
loop_
_entity_poly.entity_id
_entity_poly.type
_entity_poly.pdbx_seq_one_letter_code
_entity_poly.pdbx_strand_id
1 'polypeptide(L)'
;MNNNNNNTSNTSNTQLYQLTFYVPQTHTKQCIDALFSVGAGTWPNPNPDVSDDADDKSGSTSEAVSLTVVDQSQPKYINTCFVSSGTGQFQPTAAANPHIGTAGGQVEYVQEDRVEMVISGGKGKVERTVRALKSAHPYEVVAFFVAKSEFY
;
A
#
# COMPACT_ATOMS: atom_id res chain seq x y z
N MET A 1 -48.39 -0.84 -12.17
CA MET A 1 -47.50 0.11 -11.49
C MET A 1 -47.45 -0.21 -10.01
N ASN A 2 -46.30 -0.61 -9.46
CA ASN A 2 -45.82 -0.03 -8.21
C ASN A 2 -44.31 -0.27 -8.10
N ASN A 3 -43.56 0.83 -8.01
CA ASN A 3 -42.12 0.91 -8.15
C ASN A 3 -41.52 1.07 -6.74
N ASN A 4 -40.98 0.01 -6.15
CA ASN A 4 -40.28 0.10 -4.87
C ASN A 4 -38.77 0.24 -5.12
N ASN A 5 -38.33 1.49 -5.22
CA ASN A 5 -36.92 1.88 -5.12
C ASN A 5 -36.43 1.70 -3.68
N ASN A 6 -35.88 0.53 -3.36
CA ASN A 6 -35.02 0.40 -2.19
C ASN A 6 -33.61 0.83 -2.59
N ASN A 7 -33.29 2.09 -2.31
CA ASN A 7 -31.95 2.62 -2.32
C ASN A 7 -31.14 1.97 -1.18
N THR A 8 -30.61 0.78 -1.43
CA THR A 8 -29.59 0.17 -0.58
C THR A 8 -28.33 1.02 -0.68
N SER A 9 -28.11 1.88 0.31
CA SER A 9 -26.80 2.45 0.61
C SER A 9 -25.81 1.29 0.78
N ASN A 10 -25.07 1.00 -0.29
CA ASN A 10 -24.10 -0.08 -0.35
C ASN A 10 -22.89 0.37 0.47
N THR A 11 -23.00 0.30 1.80
CA THR A 11 -21.85 0.46 2.69
C THR A 11 -20.95 -0.75 2.49
N SER A 12 -20.09 -0.69 1.47
CA SER A 12 -19.00 -1.63 1.30
C SER A 12 -18.21 -1.66 2.60
N ASN A 13 -18.23 -2.78 3.30
CA ASN A 13 -17.48 -2.95 4.53
C ASN A 13 -15.98 -2.91 4.17
N THR A 14 -15.39 -1.72 4.30
CA THR A 14 -13.99 -1.47 3.99
C THR A 14 -13.11 -2.38 4.83
N GLN A 15 -12.44 -3.33 4.19
CA GLN A 15 -11.45 -4.16 4.85
C GLN A 15 -10.19 -3.34 5.09
N LEU A 16 -9.56 -3.56 6.23
CA LEU A 16 -8.33 -2.89 6.60
C LEU A 16 -7.21 -3.91 6.74
N TYR A 17 -6.04 -3.58 6.20
CA TYR A 17 -4.84 -4.39 6.32
C TYR A 17 -3.65 -3.52 6.70
N GLN A 18 -2.68 -4.13 7.36
CA GLN A 18 -1.33 -3.59 7.53
C GLN A 18 -0.36 -4.38 6.65
N LEU A 19 0.40 -3.68 5.83
CA LEU A 19 1.57 -4.21 5.14
C LEU A 19 2.82 -3.84 5.94
N THR A 20 3.67 -4.83 6.21
CA THR A 20 5.00 -4.65 6.78
C THR A 20 6.04 -5.25 5.83
N PHE A 21 7.12 -4.53 5.52
CA PHE A 21 8.25 -5.07 4.74
C PHE A 21 9.59 -4.51 5.21
N TYR A 22 10.68 -5.10 4.72
CA TYR A 22 12.06 -4.75 5.09
C TYR A 22 12.86 -4.48 3.83
N VAL A 23 13.64 -3.40 3.81
CA VAL A 23 14.36 -2.95 2.62
C VAL A 23 15.68 -2.27 3.00
N PRO A 24 16.76 -2.40 2.21
CA PRO A 24 17.95 -1.57 2.38
C PRO A 24 17.61 -0.08 2.35
N GLN A 25 18.26 0.71 3.20
CA GLN A 25 17.98 2.16 3.30
C GLN A 25 18.15 2.91 1.96
N THR A 26 18.97 2.38 1.05
CA THR A 26 19.18 2.91 -0.30
C THR A 26 17.94 2.85 -1.18
N HIS A 27 16.97 1.99 -0.88
CA HIS A 27 15.75 1.77 -1.68
C HIS A 27 14.45 2.06 -0.93
N THR A 28 14.51 2.45 0.35
CA THR A 28 13.33 2.77 1.17
C THR A 28 12.37 3.73 0.48
N LYS A 29 12.89 4.84 -0.03
CA LYS A 29 12.06 5.86 -0.71
C LYS A 29 11.39 5.31 -1.97
N GLN A 30 12.13 4.58 -2.81
CA GLN A 30 11.61 3.99 -4.04
C GLN A 30 10.46 3.03 -3.76
N CYS A 31 10.61 2.14 -2.77
CA CYS A 31 9.56 1.22 -2.37
C CYS A 31 8.33 1.95 -1.84
N ILE A 32 8.51 2.96 -0.97
CA ILE A 32 7.41 3.74 -0.41
C ILE A 32 6.64 4.49 -1.50
N ASP A 33 7.34 5.19 -2.40
CA ASP A 33 6.71 5.93 -3.50
C ASP A 33 5.88 5.01 -4.40
N ALA A 34 6.36 3.80 -4.69
CA ALA A 34 5.64 2.81 -5.49
C ALA A 34 4.37 2.27 -4.79
N LEU A 35 4.33 2.27 -3.46
CA LEU A 35 3.14 1.85 -2.71
C LEU A 35 2.12 2.97 -2.61
N PHE A 36 2.59 4.20 -2.48
CA PHE A 36 1.73 5.39 -2.49
C PHE A 36 1.08 5.61 -3.86
N SER A 37 1.77 5.33 -4.97
CA SER A 37 1.19 5.45 -6.31
C SER A 37 0.01 4.50 -6.58
N VAL A 38 -0.10 3.41 -5.79
CA VAL A 38 -1.24 2.47 -5.84
C VAL A 38 -2.21 2.65 -4.67
N GLY A 39 -2.13 3.81 -4.00
CA GLY A 39 -3.08 4.25 -2.98
C GLY A 39 -2.94 3.55 -1.62
N ALA A 40 -1.83 2.88 -1.33
CA ALA A 40 -1.51 2.46 0.04
C ALA A 40 -1.18 3.69 0.91
N GLY A 41 -1.34 3.58 2.23
CA GLY A 41 -1.11 4.70 3.14
C GLY A 41 -2.20 5.77 3.12
N THR A 42 -3.38 5.48 2.56
CA THR A 42 -4.53 6.40 2.52
C THR A 42 -5.56 6.04 3.60
N TRP A 43 -5.94 7.00 4.45
CA TRP A 43 -6.79 6.76 5.62
C TRP A 43 -7.60 7.99 6.12
N PRO A 44 -8.82 7.81 6.65
CA PRO A 44 -9.73 6.71 6.32
C PRO A 44 -10.07 6.81 4.84
N ASN A 45 -10.10 5.70 4.11
CA ASN A 45 -10.51 5.72 2.70
C ASN A 45 -12.00 5.35 2.61
N PRO A 46 -12.90 6.31 2.36
CA PRO A 46 -14.34 6.05 2.32
C PRO A 46 -14.76 5.26 1.07
N ASN A 47 -13.92 5.24 0.03
CA ASN A 47 -14.15 4.49 -1.19
C ASN A 47 -12.95 3.55 -1.48
N PRO A 48 -12.81 2.44 -0.75
CA PRO A 48 -11.69 1.51 -0.90
C PRO A 48 -11.58 0.82 -2.25
N ASP A 49 -12.72 0.62 -2.92
CA ASP A 49 -12.89 -0.28 -4.04
C ASP A 49 -13.12 0.46 -5.37
N VAL A 50 -13.10 1.80 -5.39
CA VAL A 50 -12.99 2.51 -6.68
C VAL A 50 -11.61 2.21 -7.20
N SER A 51 -11.58 1.46 -8.30
CA SER A 51 -10.40 1.14 -9.06
C SER A 51 -9.67 2.43 -9.43
N ASP A 52 -8.40 2.55 -9.04
CA ASP A 52 -7.45 3.52 -9.60
C ASP A 52 -7.13 3.23 -11.09
N ASP A 53 -7.86 2.32 -11.75
CA ASP A 53 -7.79 2.04 -13.20
C ASP A 53 -8.23 3.24 -14.08
N ALA A 54 -8.43 4.42 -13.49
CA ALA A 54 -8.64 5.68 -14.19
C ALA A 54 -7.29 6.31 -14.58
N ASP A 55 -6.52 5.61 -15.41
CA ASP A 55 -5.60 6.28 -16.31
C ASP A 55 -6.43 7.00 -17.40
N ASP A 56 -6.20 8.30 -17.57
CA ASP A 56 -6.73 9.20 -18.60
C ASP A 56 -8.17 9.75 -18.41
N LYS A 57 -8.26 10.99 -17.88
CA LYS A 57 -8.80 12.15 -18.65
C LYS A 57 -8.62 13.48 -17.91
N SER A 58 -7.86 14.37 -18.52
CA SER A 58 -7.84 15.80 -18.23
C SER A 58 -9.20 16.44 -18.49
N GLY A 59 -9.74 17.19 -17.53
CA GLY A 59 -10.97 17.97 -17.71
C GLY A 59 -11.10 19.08 -16.66
N SER A 60 -10.84 20.31 -17.08
CA SER A 60 -11.12 21.56 -16.35
C SER A 60 -12.63 21.83 -16.30
N THR A 61 -13.16 22.25 -15.14
CA THR A 61 -14.06 23.42 -14.99
C THR A 61 -14.33 23.70 -13.51
N SER A 62 -14.23 24.97 -13.12
CA SER A 62 -14.60 25.50 -11.81
C SER A 62 -16.11 25.67 -11.64
N GLU A 63 -16.66 25.30 -10.49
CA GLU A 63 -17.82 25.98 -9.88
C GLU A 63 -17.71 25.94 -8.36
N ALA A 64 -18.04 27.06 -7.72
CA ALA A 64 -17.99 27.25 -6.28
C ALA A 64 -19.04 26.39 -5.57
N VAL A 65 -18.63 25.62 -4.55
CA VAL A 65 -19.56 24.81 -3.74
C VAL A 65 -19.59 25.31 -2.29
N SER A 66 -20.82 25.55 -1.85
CA SER A 66 -21.25 26.02 -0.54
C SER A 66 -20.69 25.20 0.62
N LEU A 67 -20.06 25.89 1.58
CA LEU A 67 -19.66 25.36 2.88
C LEU A 67 -20.90 25.02 3.71
N THR A 68 -21.26 23.73 3.82
CA THR A 68 -21.84 23.03 5.00
C THR A 68 -22.41 21.65 4.63
N VAL A 69 -21.54 20.74 4.18
CA VAL A 69 -21.69 19.29 4.39
C VAL A 69 -20.27 18.79 4.62
N VAL A 70 -19.98 18.13 5.74
CA VAL A 70 -18.71 17.40 5.87
C VAL A 70 -18.74 16.28 4.84
N ASP A 71 -18.09 16.51 3.71
CA ASP A 71 -17.92 15.53 2.66
C ASP A 71 -17.11 14.35 3.22
N GLN A 72 -17.81 13.27 3.56
CA GLN A 72 -17.20 12.02 4.03
C GLN A 72 -16.56 11.23 2.87
N SER A 73 -16.47 11.78 1.65
CA SER A 73 -15.94 11.09 0.47
C SER A 73 -14.43 11.22 0.26
N GLN A 74 -13.74 12.07 1.02
CA GLN A 74 -12.29 12.30 0.87
C GLN A 74 -11.47 11.65 1.99
N PRO A 75 -10.28 11.10 1.68
CA PRO A 75 -9.37 10.63 2.71
C PRO A 75 -8.83 11.80 3.55
N LYS A 76 -8.63 11.57 4.84
CA LYS A 76 -8.05 12.59 5.73
C LYS A 76 -6.52 12.66 5.66
N TYR A 77 -5.90 11.54 5.34
CA TYR A 77 -4.46 11.38 5.22
C TYR A 77 -4.14 10.52 3.99
N ILE A 78 -3.09 10.92 3.28
CA ILE A 78 -2.50 10.16 2.18
C ILE A 78 -1.01 9.98 2.47
N ASN A 79 -0.37 9.03 1.80
CA ASN A 79 1.07 8.79 1.89
C ASN A 79 1.56 8.54 3.33
N THR A 80 0.75 7.84 4.12
CA THR A 80 1.09 7.48 5.50
C THR A 80 1.86 6.17 5.54
N CYS A 81 2.99 6.19 6.25
CA CYS A 81 3.72 4.99 6.65
C CYS A 81 4.51 5.30 7.93
N PHE A 82 4.90 4.24 8.64
CA PHE A 82 5.85 4.29 9.72
C PHE A 82 7.13 3.58 9.28
N VAL A 83 8.27 4.17 9.61
CA VAL A 83 9.59 3.64 9.23
C VAL A 83 10.45 3.53 10.48
N SER A 84 11.02 2.36 10.70
CA SER A 84 11.99 2.12 11.78
C SER A 84 13.19 1.36 11.23
N SER A 85 14.40 1.86 11.49
CA SER A 85 15.63 1.22 11.03
C SER A 85 16.11 0.13 11.99
N GLY A 86 16.77 -0.89 11.45
CA GLY A 86 17.36 -2.00 12.19
C GLY A 86 18.37 -2.78 11.35
N THR A 87 18.80 -3.94 11.85
CA THR A 87 19.76 -4.81 11.16
C THR A 87 19.07 -6.07 10.65
N GLY A 88 19.09 -6.27 9.34
CA GLY A 88 18.73 -7.52 8.68
C GLY A 88 19.92 -8.48 8.62
N GLN A 89 19.64 -9.78 8.68
CA GLN A 89 20.63 -10.84 8.55
C GLN A 89 20.13 -11.90 7.57
N PHE A 90 20.98 -12.29 6.61
CA PHE A 90 20.70 -13.40 5.69
C PHE A 90 22.01 -14.06 5.23
N GLN A 91 21.91 -15.27 4.70
CA GLN A 91 23.03 -15.96 4.07
C GLN A 91 22.62 -16.42 2.67
N PRO A 92 23.20 -15.85 1.60
CA PRO A 92 22.92 -16.28 0.24
C PRO A 92 23.36 -17.72 0.01
N THR A 93 22.46 -18.57 -0.46
CA THR A 93 22.84 -19.91 -0.94
C THR A 93 23.43 -19.82 -2.36
N ALA A 94 24.00 -20.91 -2.87
CA ALA A 94 24.51 -20.96 -4.25
C ALA A 94 23.42 -20.74 -5.32
N ALA A 95 22.14 -20.91 -4.97
CA ALA A 95 21.01 -20.69 -5.87
C ALA A 95 20.48 -19.25 -5.87
N ALA A 96 21.01 -18.38 -4.99
CA ALA A 96 20.57 -16.99 -4.89
C ALA A 96 21.18 -16.12 -5.99
N ASN A 97 20.44 -15.08 -6.41
CA ASN A 97 20.95 -13.94 -7.16
C ASN A 97 20.81 -12.68 -6.29
N PRO A 98 21.65 -12.54 -5.26
CA PRO A 98 21.42 -11.53 -4.23
C PRO A 98 21.76 -10.13 -4.73
N HIS A 99 20.97 -9.14 -4.31
CA HIS A 99 21.31 -7.72 -4.52
C HIS A 99 22.53 -7.29 -3.69
N ILE A 100 22.74 -7.91 -2.52
CA ILE A 100 23.83 -7.64 -1.59
C ILE A 100 24.53 -8.95 -1.23
N GLY A 101 25.86 -8.96 -1.28
CA GLY A 101 26.67 -10.15 -1.02
C GLY A 101 26.96 -10.96 -2.28
N THR A 102 27.36 -12.22 -2.11
CA THR A 102 27.72 -13.14 -3.21
C THR A 102 26.96 -14.45 -3.07
N ALA A 103 26.49 -15.03 -4.18
CA ALA A 103 25.84 -16.34 -4.21
C ALA A 103 26.76 -17.43 -3.59
N GLY A 104 26.21 -18.22 -2.67
CA GLY A 104 26.99 -19.21 -1.89
C GLY A 104 27.96 -18.60 -0.88
N GLY A 105 27.80 -17.31 -0.57
CA GLY A 105 28.67 -16.54 0.32
C GLY A 105 28.43 -16.78 1.81
N GLN A 106 29.03 -15.88 2.60
CA GLN A 106 28.91 -15.88 4.06
C GLN A 106 27.63 -15.17 4.51
N VAL A 107 27.40 -15.14 5.83
CA VAL A 107 26.31 -14.36 6.43
C VAL A 107 26.55 -12.87 6.19
N GLU A 108 25.52 -12.18 5.71
CA GLU A 108 25.48 -10.74 5.50
C GLU A 108 24.67 -10.06 6.62
N TYR A 109 25.11 -8.86 7.02
CA TYR A 109 24.41 -7.98 7.94
C TYR A 109 24.19 -6.63 7.27
N VAL A 110 22.94 -6.21 7.14
CA VAL A 110 22.56 -5.02 6.36
C VAL A 110 21.73 -4.08 7.22
N GLN A 111 22.00 -2.79 7.12
CA GLN A 111 21.12 -1.77 7.67
C GLN A 111 19.87 -1.67 6.81
N GLU A 112 18.72 -1.99 7.39
CA GLU A 112 17.43 -2.03 6.71
C GLU A 112 16.41 -1.17 7.43
N ASP A 113 15.43 -0.68 6.68
CA ASP A 113 14.24 -0.06 7.22
C ASP A 113 13.10 -1.07 7.21
N ARG A 114 12.46 -1.25 8.38
CA ARG A 114 11.13 -1.85 8.49
C ARG A 114 10.10 -0.77 8.21
N VAL A 115 9.31 -0.97 7.17
CA VAL A 115 8.24 -0.05 6.76
C VAL A 115 6.90 -0.69 7.04
N GLU A 116 6.00 0.06 7.67
CA GLU A 116 4.64 -0.36 8.01
C GLU A 116 3.64 0.66 7.45
N MET A 117 2.62 0.18 6.75
CA MET A 117 1.58 1.06 6.21
C MET A 117 0.21 0.38 6.11
N VAL A 118 -0.81 1.22 6.12
CA VAL A 118 -2.20 0.80 6.02
C VAL A 118 -2.62 0.59 4.57
N ILE A 119 -3.40 -0.46 4.32
CA ILE A 119 -4.11 -0.70 3.06
C ILE A 119 -5.60 -0.76 3.39
N SER A 120 -6.31 0.29 2.99
CA SER A 120 -7.76 0.37 3.13
C SER A 120 -8.42 -0.07 1.82
N GLY A 121 -8.98 -1.28 1.84
CA GLY A 121 -9.78 -1.89 0.79
C GLY A 121 -9.70 -3.41 0.71
N GLY A 122 -10.38 -3.99 -0.27
CA GLY A 122 -10.46 -5.45 -0.42
C GLY A 122 -9.14 -6.12 -0.81
N LYS A 123 -9.14 -7.46 -0.84
CA LYS A 123 -7.99 -8.29 -1.22
C LYS A 123 -7.35 -7.89 -2.55
N GLY A 124 -8.15 -7.43 -3.53
CA GLY A 124 -7.62 -6.97 -4.82
C GLY A 124 -6.67 -5.77 -4.69
N LYS A 125 -6.94 -4.83 -3.78
CA LYS A 125 -6.02 -3.71 -3.52
C LYS A 125 -4.74 -4.20 -2.85
N VAL A 126 -4.84 -5.11 -1.88
CA VAL A 126 -3.70 -5.76 -1.24
C VAL A 126 -2.79 -6.44 -2.28
N GLU A 127 -3.35 -7.20 -3.21
CA GLU A 127 -2.59 -7.86 -4.28
C GLU A 127 -1.86 -6.87 -5.18
N ARG A 128 -2.52 -5.76 -5.58
CA ARG A 128 -1.87 -4.68 -6.34
C ARG A 128 -0.74 -4.04 -5.56
N THR A 129 -0.94 -3.74 -4.27
CA THR A 129 0.09 -3.16 -3.40
C THR A 129 1.30 -4.09 -3.26
N VAL A 130 1.08 -5.39 -3.05
CA VAL A 130 2.18 -6.38 -2.97
C VAL A 130 2.91 -6.51 -4.30
N ARG A 131 2.21 -6.44 -5.43
CA ARG A 131 2.83 -6.44 -6.77
C ARG A 131 3.72 -5.21 -6.96
N ALA A 132 3.23 -4.03 -6.59
CA ALA A 132 4.00 -2.79 -6.65
C ALA A 132 5.26 -2.86 -5.78
N LEU A 133 5.14 -3.37 -4.54
CA LEU A 133 6.28 -3.60 -3.66
C LEU A 133 7.32 -4.49 -4.35
N LYS A 134 6.91 -5.68 -4.82
CA LYS A 134 7.82 -6.64 -5.45
C LYS A 134 8.51 -6.10 -6.70
N SER A 135 7.84 -5.25 -7.46
CA SER A 135 8.43 -4.62 -8.65
C SER A 135 9.45 -3.53 -8.31
N ALA A 136 9.26 -2.81 -7.20
CA ALA A 136 10.12 -1.72 -6.79
C ALA A 136 11.28 -2.17 -5.89
N HIS A 137 11.14 -3.33 -5.25
CA HIS A 137 12.10 -3.83 -4.27
C HIS A 137 13.40 -4.33 -4.91
N PRO A 138 14.59 -4.06 -4.34
CA PRO A 138 15.86 -4.48 -4.92
C PRO A 138 16.11 -6.00 -4.82
N TYR A 139 15.54 -6.67 -3.81
CA TYR A 139 15.73 -8.11 -3.61
C TYR A 139 14.82 -8.94 -4.51
N GLU A 140 15.37 -10.03 -5.07
CA GLU A 140 14.64 -11.00 -5.88
C GLU A 140 13.48 -11.67 -5.12
N VAL A 141 13.66 -11.92 -3.82
CA VAL A 141 12.65 -12.47 -2.92
C VAL A 141 12.41 -11.48 -1.80
N VAL A 142 11.23 -10.85 -1.82
CA VAL A 142 10.86 -9.80 -0.85
C VAL A 142 10.27 -10.41 0.41
N ALA A 143 10.84 -10.07 1.57
CA ALA A 143 10.25 -10.38 2.87
C ALA A 143 9.18 -9.34 3.24
N PHE A 144 7.92 -9.76 3.35
CA PHE A 144 6.82 -8.91 3.77
C PHE A 144 5.72 -9.71 4.50
N PHE A 145 4.90 -9.00 5.26
CA PHE A 145 3.74 -9.53 5.98
C PHE A 145 2.52 -8.68 5.67
N VAL A 146 1.37 -9.32 5.54
CA VAL A 146 0.06 -8.65 5.47
C VAL A 146 -0.82 -9.19 6.58
N ALA A 147 -1.26 -8.31 7.47
CA ALA A 147 -2.19 -8.63 8.54
C ALA A 147 -3.53 -7.93 8.30
N LYS A 148 -4.65 -8.64 8.48
CA LYS A 148 -5.98 -8.02 8.45
C LYS A 148 -6.24 -7.36 9.81
N SER A 149 -6.66 -6.11 9.80
CA SER A 149 -7.09 -5.39 10.99
C SER A 149 -8.59 -5.59 11.21
N GLU A 150 -8.98 -5.79 12.47
CA GLU A 150 -10.38 -5.85 12.90
C GLU A 150 -10.72 -4.59 13.70
N PHE A 151 -11.96 -4.10 13.55
CA PHE A 151 -12.50 -3.01 14.36
C PHE A 151 -13.42 -3.64 15.40
N TYR A 152 -13.15 -3.40 16.68
CA TYR A 152 -14.02 -3.76 17.81
C TYR A 152 -14.58 -2.50 18.45
#